data_AF-D4TXT7-F1
#
_entry.id   AF-D4TXT7-F1
#
_cell.length_a   1.000
_cell.length_b   1.000
_cell.length_c   1.000
_cell.angle_alpha   90.00
_cell.angle_beta   90.00
_cell.angle_gamma   90.00
#
_symmetry.space_group_name_H-M   'P 1'
#
loop_
_entity.id
_entity.type
_entity.pdbx_description
1 polymer ?
#
loop_
_entity_poly.entity_id
_entity_poly.type
_entity_poly.pdbx_seq_one_letter_code
_entity_poly.pdbx_strand_id
1 'polypeptide(L)'
;MDDNLDEATLKYARARHQEWISPNGYKWADGYLILSASPTHRKVGTYFGEDIAPLLSVQEEIQDAAKDDFRAGRWSQGMIAAATKAAACIPNEAGYSIKNRVVWPHWTGWLVSLTGIGILLRGHSLRRTVRDSSERIAEAWKEMEGRRSEVDRAFHSIVDAGHYSKGLTARYGCAHQERKKVSERVAVVKSPGFFGSLSAGAASEREELLEDIELLSAADDAIFAARDFFALAPGWRDLWDNEVGQVFEDLSAADSISVKVRNRVKKHQVRNAVEAFNRWTNEQRDIIVGLGVSLEYADITPVQALNELDRIADESRARLTKLIGQALVADTSSSGRQRYEHWERNSGGTVSASDVLYKGTYLSSGDLHEHNPASTIRLTANSAGVRLTGKAAEKSGRFQANNVSVWAYPTYLDRYVDYGPSSSSTSSADYGSSSDGFSGSGSSSSF
;
A
#
# COMPACT_ATOMS: atom_id res chain seq x y z
N MET A 1 7.76 39.14 -23.65
CA MET A 1 8.86 39.64 -22.79
C MET A 1 8.25 39.55 -21.42
N ASP A 2 8.42 38.39 -20.80
CA ASP A 2 7.53 37.93 -19.75
C ASP A 2 8.24 38.27 -18.43
N ASP A 3 7.79 39.31 -17.72
CA ASP A 3 8.42 39.81 -16.49
C ASP A 3 8.32 38.83 -15.31
N ASN A 4 7.64 37.70 -15.50
CA ASN A 4 7.43 36.66 -14.51
C ASN A 4 8.36 35.45 -14.76
N LEU A 5 9.27 35.19 -13.81
CA LEU A 5 10.21 34.05 -13.89
C LEU A 5 9.48 32.70 -13.91
N ASP A 6 8.33 32.62 -13.23
CA ASP A 6 7.52 31.40 -13.13
C ASP A 6 6.93 31.01 -14.48
N GLU A 7 6.36 32.00 -15.18
CA GLU A 7 5.80 31.83 -16.51
C GLU A 7 6.88 31.54 -17.56
N ALA A 8 8.03 32.22 -17.47
CA ALA A 8 9.17 31.96 -18.35
C ALA A 8 9.73 30.54 -18.18
N THR A 9 9.80 30.06 -16.93
CA THR A 9 10.27 28.70 -16.61
C THR A 9 9.27 27.66 -17.11
N LEU A 10 7.97 27.88 -16.92
CA LEU A 10 6.91 27.00 -17.45
C LEU A 10 6.91 26.95 -18.98
N LYS A 11 7.07 28.10 -19.64
CA LYS A 11 7.14 28.20 -21.10
C LYS A 11 8.37 27.49 -21.66
N TYR A 12 9.52 27.62 -20.98
CA TYR A 12 10.73 26.89 -21.33
C TYR A 12 10.55 25.37 -21.18
N ALA A 13 9.94 24.93 -20.08
CA ALA A 13 9.62 23.52 -19.84
C ALA A 13 8.68 22.97 -20.94
N ARG A 14 7.58 23.64 -21.24
CA ARG A 14 6.65 23.22 -22.31
C ARG A 14 7.31 23.10 -23.70
N ALA A 15 8.26 23.99 -24.00
CA ALA A 15 8.90 24.06 -25.31
C ALA A 15 10.06 23.08 -25.50
N ARG A 16 10.77 22.71 -24.43
CA ARG A 16 12.02 21.92 -24.52
C ARG A 16 12.10 20.70 -23.60
N HIS A 17 11.31 20.67 -22.52
CA HIS A 17 11.35 19.66 -21.47
C HIS A 17 9.95 19.29 -20.98
N GLN A 18 9.13 18.70 -21.86
CA GLN A 18 7.76 18.29 -21.51
C GLN A 18 7.75 17.27 -20.36
N GLU A 19 8.84 16.53 -20.17
CA GLU A 19 9.05 15.60 -19.07
C GLU A 19 9.09 16.26 -17.66
N TRP A 20 9.23 17.59 -17.56
CA TRP A 20 9.20 18.32 -16.27
C TRP A 20 7.78 18.67 -15.82
N ILE A 21 6.79 18.45 -16.68
CA ILE A 21 5.38 18.75 -16.43
C ILE A 21 4.66 17.42 -16.19
N SER A 22 3.84 17.35 -15.15
CA SER A 22 3.08 16.15 -14.84
C SER A 22 2.15 15.77 -16.02
N PRO A 23 1.79 14.47 -16.18
CA PRO A 23 0.95 14.03 -17.30
C PRO A 23 -0.41 14.75 -17.40
N ASN A 24 -0.92 15.29 -16.28
CA ASN A 24 -2.13 16.11 -16.24
C ASN A 24 -1.94 17.52 -16.82
N GLY A 25 -0.71 17.96 -17.14
CA GLY A 25 -0.40 19.25 -17.77
C GLY A 25 -0.48 20.47 -16.85
N TYR A 26 -0.89 20.29 -15.60
CA TYR A 26 -1.26 21.37 -14.68
C TYR A 26 -0.31 21.53 -13.50
N LYS A 27 0.68 20.65 -13.31
CA LYS A 27 1.65 20.73 -12.21
C LYS A 27 3.07 20.39 -12.69
N TRP A 28 4.06 20.65 -11.83
CA TRP A 28 5.40 20.13 -12.03
C TRP A 28 5.38 18.62 -11.78
N ALA A 29 6.17 17.87 -12.55
CA ALA A 29 6.25 16.43 -12.38
C ALA A 29 6.83 16.06 -11.00
N ASP A 30 6.26 15.05 -10.37
CA ASP A 30 6.71 14.54 -9.08
C ASP A 30 8.18 14.06 -9.17
N GLY A 31 8.96 14.35 -8.13
CA GLY A 31 10.39 14.05 -8.02
C GLY A 31 11.34 15.10 -8.64
N TYR A 32 10.81 16.20 -9.19
CA TYR A 32 11.62 17.27 -9.79
C TYR A 32 11.80 18.47 -8.85
N LEU A 33 13.06 18.88 -8.67
CA LEU A 33 13.44 20.22 -8.20
C LEU A 33 13.99 21.01 -9.38
N ILE A 34 13.32 22.11 -9.73
CA ILE A 34 13.75 23.03 -10.78
C ILE A 34 14.21 24.31 -10.11
N LEU A 35 15.50 24.62 -10.29
CA LEU A 35 16.07 25.91 -9.92
C LEU A 35 16.16 26.76 -11.18
N SER A 36 15.55 27.95 -11.15
CA SER A 36 15.59 28.92 -12.24
C SER A 36 16.21 30.21 -11.74
N ALA A 37 17.02 30.86 -12.57
CA ALA A 37 17.55 32.17 -12.27
C ALA A 37 17.52 33.03 -13.54
N SER A 38 17.10 34.28 -13.37
CA SER A 38 17.12 35.30 -14.41
C SER A 38 18.09 36.41 -14.03
N PRO A 39 19.26 36.48 -14.68
CA PRO A 39 20.20 37.59 -14.52
C PRO A 39 19.60 38.93 -14.92
N THR A 40 18.80 38.95 -16.00
CA THR A 40 18.19 40.15 -16.57
C THR A 40 17.14 40.77 -15.64
N HIS A 41 16.31 39.93 -15.00
CA HIS A 41 15.24 40.38 -14.11
C HIS A 41 15.61 40.31 -12.62
N ARG A 42 16.85 39.88 -12.30
CA ARG A 42 17.33 39.63 -10.93
C ARG A 42 16.37 38.81 -10.07
N LYS A 43 15.86 37.72 -10.65
CA LYS A 43 14.92 36.80 -9.98
C LYS A 43 15.52 35.42 -9.88
N VAL A 44 15.27 34.75 -8.75
CA VAL A 44 15.53 33.32 -8.53
C VAL A 44 14.21 32.64 -8.25
N GLY A 45 14.00 31.45 -8.81
CA GLY A 45 12.80 30.64 -8.63
C GLY A 45 13.16 29.22 -8.27
N THR A 46 12.35 28.62 -7.40
CA THR A 46 12.43 27.21 -7.02
C THR A 46 11.07 26.57 -7.23
N TYR A 47 11.03 25.48 -7.99
CA TYR A 47 9.79 24.77 -8.32
C TYR A 47 9.93 23.29 -8.00
N PHE A 48 8.86 22.70 -7.49
CA PHE A 48 8.84 21.37 -6.90
C PHE A 48 7.68 20.55 -7.47
N GLY A 49 7.94 19.25 -7.67
CA GLY A 49 6.89 18.22 -7.71
C GLY A 49 6.12 18.18 -6.38
N GLU A 50 4.86 17.74 -6.41
CA GLU A 50 3.97 17.82 -5.24
C GLU A 50 4.41 16.89 -4.10
N ASP A 51 5.13 15.84 -4.45
CA ASP A 51 5.71 14.83 -3.54
C ASP A 51 6.86 15.36 -2.67
N ILE A 52 7.55 16.41 -3.13
CA ILE A 52 8.72 16.97 -2.43
C ILE A 52 8.55 18.46 -2.12
N ALA A 53 7.37 19.03 -2.34
CA ALA A 53 7.08 20.45 -2.12
C ALA A 53 7.31 20.82 -0.65
N PRO A 54 8.38 21.57 -0.33
CA PRO A 54 8.67 21.91 1.04
C PRO A 54 7.85 23.13 1.46
N LEU A 55 7.72 23.34 2.77
CA LEU A 55 7.13 24.57 3.35
C LEU A 55 7.77 25.82 2.72
N LEU A 56 6.98 26.88 2.53
CA LEU A 56 7.42 28.15 1.91
C LEU A 56 8.72 28.71 2.53
N SER A 57 8.90 28.58 3.84
CA SER A 57 10.11 29.01 4.56
C SER A 57 11.39 28.30 4.08
N VAL A 58 11.28 27.03 3.69
CA VAL A 58 12.41 26.26 3.15
C VAL A 58 12.74 26.70 1.72
N GLN A 59 11.72 27.05 0.93
CA GLN A 59 11.93 27.60 -0.41
C GLN A 59 12.68 28.94 -0.35
N GLU A 60 12.30 29.81 0.60
CA GLU A 60 12.99 31.07 0.86
C GLU A 60 14.45 30.85 1.29
N GLU A 61 14.72 29.90 2.20
CA GLU A 61 16.09 29.57 2.62
C GLU A 61 16.98 29.09 1.46
N ILE A 62 16.42 28.31 0.53
CA ILE A 62 17.12 27.84 -0.67
C ILE A 62 17.43 29.02 -1.60
N GLN A 63 16.47 29.91 -1.81
CA GLN A 63 16.64 31.09 -2.64
C GLN A 63 17.66 32.04 -2.02
N ASP A 64 17.57 32.30 -0.71
CA ASP A 64 18.46 33.17 0.05
C ASP A 64 19.92 32.72 0.01
N ALA A 65 20.17 31.41 0.09
CA ALA A 65 21.52 30.86 -0.04
C ALA A 65 22.20 31.25 -1.36
N ALA A 66 21.43 31.53 -2.42
CA ALA A 66 21.97 31.91 -3.72
C ALA A 66 22.06 33.43 -3.94
N LYS A 67 21.30 34.24 -3.19
CA LYS A 67 21.14 35.67 -3.47
C LYS A 67 22.44 36.44 -3.40
N ASP A 68 23.29 36.17 -2.41
CA ASP A 68 24.54 36.90 -2.22
C ASP A 68 25.55 36.65 -3.34
N ASP A 69 25.59 35.43 -3.87
CA ASP A 69 26.40 35.09 -5.02
C ASP A 69 25.81 35.65 -6.32
N PHE A 70 24.49 35.66 -6.48
CA PHE A 70 23.84 36.29 -7.62
C PHE A 70 24.05 37.81 -7.65
N ARG A 71 23.95 38.49 -6.51
CA ARG A 71 24.25 39.92 -6.36
C ARG A 71 25.69 40.25 -6.74
N ALA A 72 26.61 39.33 -6.43
CA ALA A 72 28.02 39.47 -6.78
C ALA A 72 28.36 38.99 -8.21
N GLY A 73 27.36 38.67 -9.03
CA GLY A 73 27.55 38.18 -10.41
C GLY A 73 28.15 36.77 -10.50
N ARG A 74 28.25 36.06 -9.37
CA ARG A 74 28.76 34.68 -9.27
C ARG A 74 27.62 33.68 -9.48
N TRP A 75 26.98 33.73 -10.64
CA TRP A 75 25.81 32.91 -11.00
C TRP A 75 25.99 31.42 -10.74
N SER A 76 27.15 30.87 -11.09
CA SER A 76 27.46 29.46 -10.85
C SER A 76 27.50 29.11 -9.35
N GLN A 77 28.13 29.97 -8.54
CA GLN A 77 28.23 29.76 -7.09
C GLN A 77 26.86 29.90 -6.41
N GLY A 78 26.05 30.87 -6.82
CA GLY A 78 24.70 31.03 -6.28
C GLY A 78 23.82 29.82 -6.57
N MET A 79 23.87 29.26 -7.78
CA MET A 79 23.13 28.04 -8.09
C MET A 79 23.65 26.83 -7.29
N ILE A 80 24.95 26.73 -7.06
CA ILE A 80 25.55 25.69 -6.20
C ILE A 80 25.08 25.85 -4.75
N ALA A 81 25.02 27.07 -4.23
CA ALA A 81 24.58 27.37 -2.88
C ALA A 81 23.10 27.02 -2.68
N ALA A 82 22.22 27.40 -3.62
CA ALA A 82 20.81 26.99 -3.63
C ALA A 82 20.67 25.47 -3.69
N ALA A 83 21.36 24.79 -4.61
CA ALA A 83 21.27 23.33 -4.74
C ALA A 83 21.78 22.60 -3.49
N THR A 84 22.86 23.09 -2.87
CA THR A 84 23.41 22.53 -1.63
C THR A 84 22.45 22.71 -0.47
N LYS A 85 21.83 23.88 -0.37
CA LYS A 85 20.84 24.18 0.66
C LYS A 85 19.56 23.35 0.46
N ALA A 86 19.10 23.18 -0.79
CA ALA A 86 17.96 22.33 -1.11
C ALA A 86 18.20 20.87 -0.73
N ALA A 87 19.37 20.33 -1.05
CA ALA A 87 19.76 18.97 -0.68
C ALA A 87 19.89 18.77 0.86
N ALA A 88 20.15 19.83 1.61
CA ALA A 88 20.20 19.77 3.07
C ALA A 88 18.82 19.90 3.74
N CYS A 89 17.87 20.57 3.08
CA CYS A 89 16.55 20.89 3.63
C CYS A 89 15.42 19.96 3.15
N ILE A 90 15.63 19.16 2.11
CA ILE A 90 14.64 18.18 1.61
C ILE A 90 14.92 16.81 2.28
N PRO A 91 14.11 16.38 3.27
CA PRO A 91 14.26 15.07 3.90
C PRO A 91 13.77 13.96 2.96
N ASN A 92 14.38 12.78 3.07
CA ASN A 92 13.77 11.53 2.61
C ASN A 92 12.72 11.05 3.64
N GLU A 93 11.86 10.10 3.26
CA GLU A 93 10.82 9.48 4.12
C GLU A 93 11.35 8.87 5.44
N ALA A 94 12.66 8.85 5.67
CA ALA A 94 13.31 8.36 6.89
C ALA A 94 13.92 9.47 7.78
N GLY A 95 13.74 10.76 7.46
CA GLY A 95 14.10 11.86 8.38
C GLY A 95 15.61 12.08 8.64
N TYR A 96 16.51 11.70 7.72
CA TYR A 96 17.96 11.93 7.88
C TYR A 96 18.53 12.96 6.91
N SER A 97 19.29 13.94 7.44
CA SER A 97 20.02 14.93 6.65
C SER A 97 21.27 14.32 6.00
N ILE A 98 21.48 14.55 4.69
CA ILE A 98 22.68 14.11 3.93
C ILE A 98 23.87 15.03 4.29
N LYS A 99 24.34 14.96 5.53
CA LYS A 99 25.64 15.52 5.94
C LYS A 99 26.73 14.48 5.69
N ASN A 100 27.10 14.26 4.43
CA ASN A 100 28.44 13.82 3.97
C ASN A 100 28.36 13.01 2.68
N ARG A 101 28.63 13.68 1.55
CA ARG A 101 29.42 13.23 0.37
C ARG A 101 28.92 13.93 -0.89
N VAL A 102 29.29 15.21 -1.03
CA VAL A 102 29.27 15.87 -2.33
C VAL A 102 30.70 15.84 -2.86
N VAL A 103 30.97 15.00 -3.86
CA VAL A 103 32.24 14.97 -4.60
C VAL A 103 31.95 15.47 -6.01
N TRP A 104 32.57 16.60 -6.37
CA TRP A 104 32.35 17.36 -7.59
C TRP A 104 33.12 16.76 -8.80
N PRO A 105 32.47 16.48 -9.95
CA PRO A 105 33.16 16.18 -11.21
C PRO A 105 33.54 17.44 -12.00
N HIS A 106 34.65 17.32 -12.72
CA HIS A 106 35.37 18.38 -13.43
C HIS A 106 34.86 18.66 -14.87
N TRP A 107 34.55 19.95 -15.14
CA TRP A 107 34.61 20.75 -16.40
C TRP A 107 33.82 20.46 -17.71
N THR A 108 32.76 19.64 -17.80
CA THR A 108 31.99 19.51 -19.09
C THR A 108 30.46 19.41 -18.96
N GLY A 109 29.77 20.54 -18.72
CA GLY A 109 28.30 20.54 -18.73
C GLY A 109 27.63 21.88 -18.45
N TRP A 110 27.95 22.92 -19.21
CA TRP A 110 27.23 24.20 -19.15
C TRP A 110 26.37 24.34 -20.40
N LEU A 111 25.06 24.58 -20.24
CA LEU A 111 24.17 25.01 -21.32
C LEU A 111 23.66 26.41 -20.94
N VAL A 112 24.32 27.43 -21.47
CA VAL A 112 23.92 28.84 -21.32
C VAL A 112 22.90 29.13 -22.42
N SER A 113 21.64 29.35 -22.05
CA SER A 113 20.70 30.05 -22.94
C SER A 113 20.28 31.35 -22.24
N LEU A 114 20.17 32.42 -23.02
CA LEU A 114 19.97 33.81 -22.60
C LEU A 114 18.64 34.11 -21.85
N THR A 115 17.89 33.08 -21.40
CA THR A 115 16.56 33.22 -20.76
C THR A 115 16.28 32.26 -19.60
N GLY A 116 17.30 31.62 -19.03
CA GLY A 116 17.16 30.84 -17.80
C GLY A 116 18.20 29.74 -17.68
N ILE A 117 18.83 29.63 -16.50
CA ILE A 117 19.71 28.52 -16.16
C ILE A 117 18.85 27.42 -15.53
N GLY A 118 18.78 26.24 -16.16
CA GLY A 118 18.29 25.01 -15.52
C GLY A 118 19.48 24.09 -15.24
N ILE A 119 19.75 23.77 -13.97
CA ILE A 119 20.73 22.73 -13.63
C ILE A 119 20.03 21.37 -13.58
N LEU A 120 20.50 20.43 -14.40
CA LEU A 120 20.25 19.00 -14.23
C LEU A 120 21.22 18.45 -13.18
N LEU A 121 20.72 18.09 -12.00
CA LEU A 121 21.51 17.33 -11.02
C LEU A 121 21.62 15.87 -11.50
N ARG A 122 22.83 15.46 -11.93
CA ARG A 122 23.13 14.08 -12.33
C ARG A 122 23.44 13.22 -11.10
N GLY A 123 22.40 12.62 -10.50
CA GLY A 123 22.54 11.72 -9.36
C GLY A 123 23.21 10.40 -9.72
N HIS A 124 24.52 10.26 -9.44
CA HIS A 124 25.15 8.94 -9.43
C HIS A 124 24.56 8.06 -8.31
N SER A 125 24.04 8.67 -7.24
CA SER A 125 23.23 8.00 -6.21
C SER A 125 21.89 7.53 -6.76
N LEU A 126 21.16 8.32 -7.53
CA LEU A 126 19.91 7.90 -8.20
C LEU A 126 20.16 6.79 -9.22
N ARG A 127 21.22 6.88 -10.04
CA ARG A 127 21.62 5.75 -10.90
C ARG A 127 21.97 4.50 -10.09
N ARG A 128 22.58 4.65 -8.90
CA ARG A 128 22.84 3.52 -8.00
C ARG A 128 21.55 2.98 -7.40
N THR A 129 20.65 3.79 -6.87
CA THR A 129 19.36 3.37 -6.30
C THR A 129 18.46 2.73 -7.37
N VAL A 130 18.45 3.27 -8.59
CA VAL A 130 17.74 2.68 -9.74
C VAL A 130 18.39 1.38 -10.18
N ARG A 131 19.72 1.34 -10.27
CA ARG A 131 20.42 0.10 -10.63
C ARG A 131 20.26 -0.96 -9.55
N ASP A 132 20.34 -0.58 -8.28
CA ASP A 132 20.19 -1.43 -7.10
C ASP A 132 18.76 -1.97 -7.01
N SER A 133 17.72 -1.14 -7.20
CA SER A 133 16.32 -1.61 -7.28
C SER A 133 16.07 -2.49 -8.50
N SER A 134 16.61 -2.16 -9.68
CA SER A 134 16.53 -3.04 -10.86
C SER A 134 17.28 -4.36 -10.67
N GLU A 135 18.45 -4.36 -10.01
CA GLU A 135 19.20 -5.55 -9.65
C GLU A 135 18.43 -6.40 -8.63
N ARG A 136 17.83 -5.78 -7.60
CA ARG A 136 16.95 -6.44 -6.63
C ARG A 136 15.72 -7.07 -7.29
N ILE A 137 15.03 -6.35 -8.18
CA ILE A 137 13.90 -6.89 -8.96
C ILE A 137 14.36 -8.06 -9.84
N ALA A 138 15.51 -7.94 -10.48
CA ALA A 138 16.03 -8.99 -11.34
C ALA A 138 16.44 -10.24 -10.55
N GLU A 139 17.04 -10.09 -9.37
CA GLU A 139 17.41 -11.18 -8.48
C GLU A 139 16.16 -11.85 -7.88
N ALA A 140 15.22 -11.07 -7.33
CA ALA A 140 13.96 -11.58 -6.79
C ALA A 140 13.14 -12.33 -7.86
N TRP A 141 13.05 -11.77 -9.08
CA TRP A 141 12.40 -12.44 -10.20
C TRP A 141 13.12 -13.75 -10.59
N LYS A 142 14.45 -13.73 -10.63
CA LYS A 142 15.26 -14.91 -11.00
C LYS A 142 15.15 -16.02 -9.96
N GLU A 143 15.15 -15.66 -8.68
CA GLU A 143 14.93 -16.59 -7.57
C GLU A 143 13.55 -17.25 -7.66
N MET A 144 12.49 -16.44 -7.81
CA MET A 144 11.12 -16.92 -7.97
C MET A 144 10.98 -17.83 -9.20
N GLU A 145 11.49 -17.41 -10.37
CA GLU A 145 11.40 -18.22 -11.60
C GLU A 145 12.25 -19.51 -11.50
N GLY A 146 13.36 -19.48 -10.75
CA GLY A 146 14.19 -20.66 -10.47
C GLY A 146 13.42 -21.76 -9.72
N ARG A 147 12.47 -21.39 -8.86
CA ARG A 147 11.62 -22.31 -8.08
C ARG A 147 10.45 -22.88 -8.89
N ARG A 148 10.14 -22.33 -10.07
CA ARG A 148 8.94 -22.67 -10.86
C ARG A 148 8.76 -24.16 -11.14
N SER A 149 9.82 -24.84 -11.60
CA SER A 149 9.74 -26.28 -11.90
C SER A 149 9.43 -27.12 -10.65
N GLU A 150 9.86 -26.65 -9.48
CA GLU A 150 9.57 -27.27 -8.21
C GLU A 150 8.14 -27.00 -7.76
N VAL A 151 7.63 -25.77 -7.95
CA VAL A 151 6.23 -25.42 -7.69
C VAL A 151 5.29 -26.27 -8.53
N ASP A 152 5.57 -26.42 -9.82
CA ASP A 152 4.76 -27.24 -10.73
C ASP A 152 4.72 -28.70 -10.24
N ARG A 153 5.86 -29.25 -9.83
CA ARG A 153 5.93 -30.61 -9.25
C ARG A 153 5.18 -30.70 -7.92
N ALA A 154 5.34 -29.71 -7.04
CA ALA A 154 4.67 -29.65 -5.75
C ALA A 154 3.15 -29.62 -5.91
N PHE A 155 2.64 -28.77 -6.79
CA PHE A 155 1.21 -28.68 -7.11
C PHE A 155 0.63 -30.03 -7.53
N HIS A 156 1.31 -30.77 -8.42
CA HIS A 156 0.85 -32.09 -8.86
C HIS A 156 0.99 -33.19 -7.80
N SER A 157 1.82 -33.00 -6.77
CA SER A 157 1.98 -33.96 -5.67
C SER A 157 0.96 -33.82 -4.54
N ILE A 158 0.13 -32.77 -4.54
CA ILE A 158 -0.91 -32.56 -3.54
C ILE A 158 -2.08 -33.51 -3.82
N VAL A 159 -2.12 -34.66 -3.14
CA VAL A 159 -3.16 -35.69 -3.35
C VAL A 159 -4.35 -35.51 -2.39
N ASP A 160 -4.10 -35.05 -1.15
CA ASP A 160 -5.09 -35.05 -0.06
C ASP A 160 -5.45 -33.64 0.45
N ALA A 161 -5.75 -32.71 -0.46
CA ALA A 161 -6.16 -31.35 -0.09
C ALA A 161 -7.69 -31.15 0.14
N GLY A 162 -8.51 -32.19 -0.03
CA GLY A 162 -9.97 -32.06 0.10
C GLY A 162 -10.56 -30.89 -0.72
N HIS A 163 -11.42 -30.07 -0.11
CA HIS A 163 -11.99 -28.89 -0.79
C HIS A 163 -11.00 -27.75 -1.00
N TYR A 164 -9.84 -27.75 -0.33
CA TYR A 164 -8.79 -26.74 -0.51
C TYR A 164 -8.12 -26.82 -1.88
N SER A 165 -8.19 -27.97 -2.55
CA SER A 165 -7.70 -28.16 -3.93
C SER A 165 -8.26 -27.10 -4.89
N LYS A 166 -9.53 -26.71 -4.74
CA LYS A 166 -10.16 -25.70 -5.60
C LYS A 166 -9.52 -24.31 -5.43
N GLY A 167 -9.24 -23.92 -4.18
CA GLY A 167 -8.58 -22.66 -3.85
C GLY A 167 -7.13 -22.63 -4.34
N LEU A 168 -6.40 -23.72 -4.11
CA LEU A 168 -5.02 -23.88 -4.58
C LEU A 168 -4.93 -23.87 -6.11
N THR A 169 -5.87 -24.51 -6.80
CA THR A 169 -5.94 -24.47 -8.28
C THR A 169 -6.22 -23.06 -8.79
N ALA A 170 -7.13 -22.33 -8.16
CA ALA A 170 -7.42 -20.95 -8.52
C ALA A 170 -6.18 -20.06 -8.30
N ARG A 171 -5.50 -20.19 -7.15
CA ARG A 171 -4.26 -19.49 -6.83
C ARG A 171 -3.17 -19.78 -7.85
N TYR A 172 -2.91 -21.06 -8.14
CA TYR A 172 -1.92 -21.49 -9.12
C TYR A 172 -2.21 -20.93 -10.53
N GLY A 173 -3.48 -21.01 -10.97
CA GLY A 173 -3.91 -20.44 -12.26
C GLY A 173 -3.75 -18.92 -12.34
N CYS A 174 -4.12 -18.19 -11.29
CA CYS A 174 -3.95 -16.74 -11.22
C CYS A 174 -2.48 -16.33 -11.18
N ALA A 175 -1.66 -16.98 -10.35
CA ALA A 175 -0.23 -16.74 -10.29
C ALA A 175 0.42 -16.98 -11.66
N HIS A 176 0.03 -18.03 -12.38
CA HIS A 176 0.52 -18.29 -13.73
C HIS A 176 0.16 -17.18 -14.73
N GLN A 177 -1.06 -16.62 -14.65
CA GLN A 177 -1.49 -15.51 -15.51
C GLN A 177 -0.75 -14.21 -15.18
N GLU A 178 -0.63 -13.87 -13.89
CA GLU A 178 0.05 -12.64 -13.44
C GLU A 178 1.56 -12.70 -13.70
N ARG A 179 2.20 -13.87 -13.55
CA ARG A 179 3.61 -14.08 -13.93
C ARG A 179 3.91 -13.61 -15.34
N LYS A 180 3.02 -13.83 -16.31
CA LYS A 180 3.26 -13.37 -17.68
C LYS A 180 3.34 -11.84 -17.75
N LYS A 181 2.42 -11.14 -17.08
CA LYS A 181 2.39 -9.67 -17.03
C LYS A 181 3.59 -9.11 -16.28
N VAL A 182 3.93 -9.70 -15.13
CA VAL A 182 5.09 -9.31 -14.32
C VAL A 182 6.39 -9.57 -15.09
N SER A 183 6.51 -10.68 -15.83
CA SER A 183 7.67 -10.97 -16.68
C SER A 183 7.88 -9.91 -17.75
N GLU A 184 6.80 -9.43 -18.38
CA GLU A 184 6.85 -8.35 -19.37
C GLU A 184 7.34 -7.04 -18.72
N ARG A 185 6.82 -6.69 -17.53
CA ARG A 185 7.25 -5.52 -16.76
C ARG A 185 8.70 -5.61 -16.28
N VAL A 186 9.15 -6.77 -15.79
CA VAL A 186 10.54 -7.02 -15.40
C VAL A 186 11.48 -6.86 -16.59
N ALA A 187 11.10 -7.30 -17.79
CA ALA A 187 11.90 -7.12 -19.00
C ALA A 187 12.10 -5.63 -19.34
N VAL A 188 11.06 -4.81 -19.18
CA VAL A 188 11.13 -3.35 -19.34
C VAL A 188 12.07 -2.72 -18.29
N VAL A 189 11.99 -3.15 -17.03
CA VAL A 189 12.85 -2.67 -15.93
C VAL A 189 14.32 -3.08 -16.09
N LYS A 190 14.60 -4.20 -16.79
CA LYS A 190 15.97 -4.64 -17.14
C LYS A 190 16.58 -3.83 -18.28
N SER A 191 15.78 -3.15 -19.10
CA SER A 191 16.25 -2.32 -20.21
C SER A 191 15.52 -0.97 -20.26
N PRO A 192 15.57 -0.15 -19.19
CA PRO A 192 14.80 1.08 -19.13
C PRO A 192 15.45 2.18 -19.98
N GLY A 193 14.64 2.99 -20.65
CA GLY A 193 15.10 4.23 -21.28
C GLY A 193 15.63 5.21 -20.23
N PHE A 194 16.63 6.04 -20.60
CA PHE A 194 17.40 6.89 -19.67
C PHE A 194 16.54 7.75 -18.74
N PHE A 195 15.49 8.40 -19.27
CA PHE A 195 14.63 9.31 -18.50
C PHE A 195 13.47 8.61 -17.76
N GLY A 196 12.93 7.52 -18.31
CA GLY A 196 11.90 6.72 -17.66
C GLY A 196 12.40 5.98 -16.41
N SER A 197 13.72 5.92 -16.20
CA SER A 197 14.30 5.25 -15.04
C SER A 197 14.36 6.11 -13.77
N LEU A 198 14.15 7.43 -13.86
CA LEU A 198 14.47 8.39 -12.79
C LEU A 198 13.26 9.16 -12.24
N SER A 199 12.03 8.88 -12.69
CA SER A 199 10.82 9.54 -12.19
C SER A 199 10.28 8.87 -10.92
N ALA A 200 9.53 9.62 -10.10
CA ALA A 200 8.79 9.08 -8.95
C ALA A 200 7.82 7.97 -9.39
N GLY A 201 7.14 8.15 -10.52
CA GLY A 201 6.29 7.10 -11.12
C GLY A 201 7.02 5.82 -11.47
N ALA A 202 8.31 5.89 -11.86
CA ALA A 202 9.13 4.71 -12.11
C ALA A 202 9.68 4.09 -10.82
N ALA A 203 9.82 4.87 -9.74
CA ALA A 203 10.13 4.33 -8.42
C ALA A 203 8.93 3.59 -7.84
N SER A 204 7.73 4.17 -7.93
CA SER A 204 6.48 3.52 -7.51
C SER A 204 6.16 2.28 -8.35
N GLU A 205 6.37 2.32 -9.67
CA GLU A 205 6.15 1.16 -10.55
C GLU A 205 7.12 0.00 -10.23
N ARG A 206 8.35 0.31 -9.77
CA ARG A 206 9.32 -0.68 -9.31
C ARG A 206 8.96 -1.28 -7.96
N GLU A 207 8.46 -0.47 -7.04
CA GLU A 207 7.99 -0.96 -5.74
C GLU A 207 6.76 -1.85 -5.94
N GLU A 208 5.77 -1.39 -6.74
CA GLU A 208 4.62 -2.21 -7.12
C GLU A 208 5.06 -3.50 -7.82
N LEU A 209 6.13 -3.46 -8.63
CA LEU A 209 6.67 -4.66 -9.27
C LEU A 209 7.35 -5.61 -8.27
N LEU A 210 8.04 -5.10 -7.25
CA LEU A 210 8.58 -5.91 -6.16
C LEU A 210 7.44 -6.55 -5.36
N GLU A 211 6.43 -5.77 -4.99
CA GLU A 211 5.22 -6.27 -4.32
C GLU A 211 4.54 -7.37 -5.14
N ASP A 212 4.41 -7.20 -6.47
CA ASP A 212 3.87 -8.24 -7.34
C ASP A 212 4.74 -9.52 -7.36
N ILE A 213 6.07 -9.38 -7.34
CA ILE A 213 7.00 -10.54 -7.29
C ILE A 213 6.90 -11.24 -5.94
N GLU A 214 6.82 -10.49 -4.85
CA GLU A 214 6.64 -11.04 -3.50
C GLU A 214 5.29 -11.74 -3.38
N LEU A 215 4.23 -11.17 -3.95
CA LEU A 215 2.89 -11.76 -3.97
C LEU A 215 2.87 -13.06 -4.79
N LEU A 216 3.57 -13.10 -5.93
CA LEU A 216 3.77 -14.33 -6.71
C LEU A 216 4.59 -15.38 -5.93
N SER A 217 5.65 -14.95 -5.24
CA SER A 217 6.45 -15.84 -4.40
C SER A 217 5.63 -16.41 -3.24
N ALA A 218 4.79 -15.59 -2.61
CA ALA A 218 3.87 -16.04 -1.56
C ALA A 218 2.82 -17.03 -2.10
N ALA A 219 2.39 -16.87 -3.36
CA ALA A 219 1.52 -17.85 -3.99
C ALA A 219 2.21 -19.20 -4.21
N ASP A 220 3.50 -19.20 -4.55
CA ASP A 220 4.32 -20.40 -4.64
C ASP A 220 4.57 -21.03 -3.27
N ASP A 221 4.86 -20.21 -2.27
CA ASP A 221 5.00 -20.64 -0.88
C ASP A 221 3.72 -21.29 -0.37
N ALA A 222 2.53 -20.81 -0.76
CA ALA A 222 1.26 -21.48 -0.42
C ALA A 222 1.13 -22.88 -1.04
N ILE A 223 1.67 -23.10 -2.25
CA ILE A 223 1.69 -24.44 -2.87
C ILE A 223 2.66 -25.37 -2.13
N PHE A 224 3.84 -24.88 -1.76
CA PHE A 224 4.78 -25.64 -0.93
C PHE A 224 4.22 -25.93 0.46
N ALA A 225 3.62 -24.93 1.11
CA ALA A 225 2.93 -25.06 2.38
C ALA A 225 1.85 -26.14 2.30
N ALA A 226 1.02 -26.14 1.26
CA ALA A 226 0.01 -27.16 1.06
C ALA A 226 0.64 -28.56 0.91
N ARG A 227 1.64 -28.73 0.03
CA ARG A 227 2.35 -30.01 -0.15
C ARG A 227 2.88 -30.54 1.18
N ASP A 228 3.62 -29.69 1.91
CA ASP A 228 4.35 -30.08 3.10
C ASP A 228 3.43 -30.28 4.30
N PHE A 229 2.41 -29.43 4.46
CA PHE A 229 1.43 -29.55 5.53
C PHE A 229 0.55 -30.80 5.38
N PHE A 230 0.01 -31.07 4.17
CA PHE A 230 -0.80 -32.27 3.94
C PHE A 230 0.01 -33.56 4.05
N ALA A 231 1.32 -33.51 3.79
CA ALA A 231 2.24 -34.62 4.00
C ALA A 231 2.79 -34.72 5.44
N LEU A 232 2.45 -33.77 6.34
CA LEU A 232 3.05 -33.63 7.67
C LEU A 232 4.60 -33.66 7.64
N ALA A 233 5.18 -33.00 6.63
CA ALA A 233 6.62 -32.93 6.44
C ALA A 233 7.32 -32.22 7.63
N PRO A 234 8.64 -32.41 7.80
CA PRO A 234 9.40 -31.65 8.80
C PRO A 234 9.16 -30.13 8.64
N GLY A 235 8.80 -29.46 9.73
CA GLY A 235 8.43 -28.03 9.70
C GLY A 235 6.92 -27.75 9.56
N TRP A 236 6.05 -28.77 9.53
CA TRP A 236 4.60 -28.58 9.44
C TRP A 236 4.00 -27.68 10.53
N ARG A 237 4.66 -27.56 11.70
CA ARG A 237 4.23 -26.67 12.79
C ARG A 237 4.26 -25.20 12.38
N ASP A 238 5.30 -24.76 11.70
CA ASP A 238 5.39 -23.37 11.23
C ASP A 238 4.30 -23.07 10.18
N LEU A 239 3.98 -24.06 9.34
CA LEU A 239 2.89 -23.97 8.37
C LEU A 239 1.52 -23.91 9.07
N TRP A 240 1.34 -24.71 10.12
CA TRP A 240 0.14 -24.68 10.96
C TRP A 240 -0.02 -23.33 11.67
N ASP A 241 1.04 -22.79 12.24
CA ASP A 241 1.03 -21.48 12.91
C ASP A 241 0.70 -20.35 11.92
N ASN A 242 1.19 -20.45 10.68
CA ASN A 242 0.85 -19.53 9.60
C ASN A 242 -0.65 -19.57 9.26
N GLU A 243 -1.25 -20.76 9.20
CA GLU A 243 -2.70 -20.90 9.03
C GLU A 243 -3.44 -20.30 10.21
N VAL A 244 -3.13 -20.74 11.42
CA VAL A 244 -3.81 -20.34 12.64
C VAL A 244 -3.86 -18.81 12.82
N GLY A 245 -2.81 -18.10 12.42
CA GLY A 245 -2.73 -16.63 12.49
C GLY A 245 -3.93 -15.91 11.87
N GLN A 246 -4.42 -16.39 10.72
CA GLN A 246 -5.57 -15.80 10.04
C GLN A 246 -6.84 -15.85 10.92
N VAL A 247 -7.08 -16.96 11.63
CA VAL A 247 -8.28 -17.12 12.47
C VAL A 247 -8.15 -16.32 13.76
N PHE A 248 -6.95 -16.21 14.32
CA PHE A 248 -6.71 -15.33 15.46
C PHE A 248 -6.94 -13.86 15.11
N GLU A 249 -6.54 -13.41 13.92
CA GLU A 249 -6.87 -12.09 13.42
C GLU A 249 -8.39 -11.89 13.31
N ASP A 250 -9.12 -12.85 12.73
CA ASP A 250 -10.58 -12.80 12.62
C ASP A 250 -11.27 -12.67 13.99
N LEU A 251 -10.86 -13.49 14.96
CA LEU A 251 -11.39 -13.46 16.33
C LEU A 251 -11.05 -12.13 17.03
N SER A 252 -9.86 -11.58 16.80
CA SER A 252 -9.43 -10.31 17.39
C SER A 252 -10.18 -9.11 16.81
N ALA A 253 -10.43 -9.12 15.49
CA ALA A 253 -11.29 -8.14 14.84
C ALA A 253 -12.73 -8.21 15.37
N ALA A 254 -13.25 -9.42 15.54
CA ALA A 254 -14.56 -9.66 16.12
C ALA A 254 -14.67 -9.13 17.56
N ASP A 255 -13.69 -9.38 18.42
CA ASP A 255 -13.67 -8.87 19.80
C ASP A 255 -13.58 -7.33 19.83
N SER A 256 -12.78 -6.73 18.93
CA SER A 256 -12.69 -5.27 18.80
C SER A 256 -14.04 -4.65 18.42
N ILE A 257 -14.75 -5.24 17.45
CA ILE A 257 -16.08 -4.77 17.03
C ILE A 257 -17.11 -5.01 18.15
N SER A 258 -17.04 -6.12 18.89
CA SER A 258 -17.96 -6.39 20.00
C SER A 258 -17.86 -5.31 21.10
N VAL A 259 -16.64 -4.83 21.37
CA VAL A 259 -16.39 -3.69 22.27
C VAL A 259 -17.03 -2.40 21.74
N LYS A 260 -16.90 -2.10 20.44
CA LYS A 260 -17.57 -0.95 19.81
C LYS A 260 -19.09 -1.05 19.96
N VAL A 261 -19.67 -2.22 19.67
CA VAL A 261 -21.10 -2.51 19.80
C VAL A 261 -21.59 -2.24 21.23
N ARG A 262 -20.88 -2.78 22.24
CA ARG A 262 -21.18 -2.55 23.66
C ARG A 262 -21.16 -1.07 24.03
N ASN A 263 -20.14 -0.34 23.58
CA ASN A 263 -19.96 1.06 23.91
C ASN A 263 -21.06 1.93 23.27
N ARG A 264 -21.50 1.54 22.06
CA ARG A 264 -22.54 2.25 21.30
C ARG A 264 -23.93 2.03 21.89
N VAL A 265 -24.29 0.78 22.19
CA VAL A 265 -25.64 0.42 22.64
C VAL A 265 -25.62 -0.01 24.11
N LYS A 266 -25.89 0.96 25.00
CA LYS A 266 -25.88 0.80 26.46
C LYS A 266 -27.14 0.09 27.01
N LYS A 267 -27.48 -1.07 26.46
CA LYS A 267 -28.61 -1.90 26.90
C LYS A 267 -28.10 -3.19 27.58
N HIS A 268 -28.77 -3.61 28.65
CA HIS A 268 -28.39 -4.81 29.41
C HIS A 268 -28.33 -6.07 28.53
N GLN A 269 -29.30 -6.24 27.61
CA GLN A 269 -29.35 -7.36 26.67
C GLN A 269 -28.13 -7.40 25.73
N VAL A 270 -27.67 -6.24 25.25
CA VAL A 270 -26.49 -6.15 24.37
C VAL A 270 -25.23 -6.45 25.16
N ARG A 271 -25.10 -5.94 26.39
CA ARG A 271 -23.98 -6.26 27.26
C ARG A 271 -23.85 -7.77 27.50
N ASN A 272 -24.96 -8.43 27.83
CA ASN A 272 -24.96 -9.88 28.05
C ASN A 272 -24.62 -10.67 26.77
N ALA A 273 -25.09 -10.21 25.61
CA ALA A 273 -24.76 -10.82 24.32
C ALA A 273 -23.26 -10.66 23.97
N VAL A 274 -22.67 -9.49 24.23
CA VAL A 274 -21.23 -9.23 24.07
C VAL A 274 -20.40 -10.11 25.02
N GLU A 275 -20.82 -10.25 26.28
CA GLU A 275 -20.13 -11.12 27.25
C GLU A 275 -20.18 -12.60 26.85
N ALA A 276 -21.33 -13.08 26.36
CA ALA A 276 -21.45 -14.44 25.84
C ALA A 276 -20.62 -14.65 24.57
N PHE A 277 -20.57 -13.66 23.69
CA PHE A 277 -19.75 -13.67 22.48
C PHE A 277 -18.25 -13.75 22.82
N ASN A 278 -17.76 -12.87 23.69
CA ASN A 278 -16.35 -12.85 24.08
C ASN A 278 -15.93 -14.11 24.85
N ARG A 279 -16.83 -14.72 25.64
CA ARG A 279 -16.55 -16.03 26.25
C ARG A 279 -16.34 -17.10 25.19
N TRP A 280 -17.23 -17.13 24.20
CA TRP A 280 -17.13 -18.09 23.09
C TRP A 280 -15.86 -17.86 22.25
N THR A 281 -15.48 -16.62 21.95
CA THR A 281 -14.25 -16.33 21.18
C THR A 281 -12.99 -16.77 21.95
N ASN A 282 -12.98 -16.67 23.28
CA ASN A 282 -11.90 -17.21 24.11
C ASN A 282 -11.89 -18.74 24.08
N GLU A 283 -13.04 -19.40 24.25
CA GLU A 283 -13.14 -20.87 24.13
C GLU A 283 -12.65 -21.38 22.77
N GLN A 284 -12.93 -20.64 21.68
CA GLN A 284 -12.42 -21.02 20.36
C GLN A 284 -10.90 -20.87 20.24
N ARG A 285 -10.28 -19.89 20.91
CA ARG A 285 -8.81 -19.77 20.93
C ARG A 285 -8.16 -20.97 21.61
N ASP A 286 -8.73 -21.42 22.73
CA ASP A 286 -8.26 -22.61 23.44
C ASP A 286 -8.39 -23.87 22.56
N ILE A 287 -9.49 -24.00 21.80
CA ILE A 287 -9.67 -25.09 20.83
C ILE A 287 -8.59 -25.04 19.75
N ILE A 288 -8.31 -23.87 19.17
CA ILE A 288 -7.28 -23.70 18.12
C ILE A 288 -5.90 -24.13 18.63
N VAL A 289 -5.54 -23.73 19.86
CA VAL A 289 -4.28 -24.17 20.50
C VAL A 289 -4.25 -25.69 20.65
N GLY A 290 -5.37 -26.31 21.03
CA GLY A 290 -5.50 -27.77 21.15
C GLY A 290 -5.43 -28.53 19.82
N LEU A 291 -5.80 -27.91 18.69
CA LEU A 291 -5.74 -28.55 17.37
C LEU A 291 -4.30 -28.87 16.95
N GLY A 292 -3.32 -28.01 17.28
CA GLY A 292 -1.91 -28.27 17.00
C GLY A 292 -1.40 -29.52 17.72
N VAL A 293 -1.82 -29.71 18.98
CA VAL A 293 -1.52 -30.91 19.77
C VAL A 293 -2.20 -32.15 19.18
N SER A 294 -3.46 -32.01 18.73
CA SER A 294 -4.21 -33.10 18.11
C SER A 294 -3.59 -33.55 16.78
N LEU A 295 -3.02 -32.63 16.00
CA LEU A 295 -2.23 -32.94 14.80
C LEU A 295 -0.94 -33.70 15.15
N GLU A 296 -0.24 -33.30 16.22
CA GLU A 296 0.97 -33.98 16.68
C GLU A 296 0.73 -35.42 17.11
N TYR A 297 -0.38 -35.70 17.79
CA TYR A 297 -0.79 -37.06 18.15
C TYR A 297 -1.46 -37.84 17.01
N ALA A 298 -1.64 -37.21 15.84
CA ALA A 298 -2.37 -37.76 14.69
C ALA A 298 -3.83 -38.18 15.02
N ASP A 299 -4.45 -37.51 16.01
CA ASP A 299 -5.86 -37.68 16.36
C ASP A 299 -6.78 -37.11 15.28
N ILE A 300 -6.31 -36.10 14.56
CA ILE A 300 -6.98 -35.46 13.43
C ILE A 300 -6.04 -35.36 12.23
N THR A 301 -6.60 -35.37 11.02
CA THR A 301 -5.84 -35.14 9.80
C THR A 301 -5.61 -33.64 9.53
N PRO A 302 -4.60 -33.25 8.74
CA PRO A 302 -4.39 -31.87 8.32
C PRO A 302 -5.64 -31.21 7.72
N VAL A 303 -6.39 -31.96 6.90
CA VAL A 303 -7.67 -31.48 6.32
C VAL A 303 -8.70 -31.23 7.41
N GLN A 304 -8.85 -32.13 8.38
CA GLN A 304 -9.79 -31.94 9.48
C GLN A 304 -9.42 -30.73 10.35
N ALA A 305 -8.13 -30.50 10.58
CA ALA A 305 -7.68 -29.32 11.33
C ALA A 305 -8.02 -28.01 10.60
N LEU A 306 -7.79 -27.93 9.28
CA LEU A 306 -8.19 -26.76 8.48
C LEU A 306 -9.73 -26.59 8.45
N ASN A 307 -10.49 -27.68 8.41
CA ASN A 307 -11.96 -27.62 8.46
C ASN A 307 -12.45 -27.01 9.78
N GLU A 308 -11.79 -27.33 10.90
CA GLU A 308 -12.11 -26.70 12.19
C GLU A 308 -11.75 -25.20 12.20
N LEU A 309 -10.64 -24.81 11.58
CA LEU A 309 -10.31 -23.38 11.40
C LEU A 309 -11.36 -22.66 10.56
N ASP A 310 -11.81 -23.26 9.46
CA ASP A 310 -12.88 -22.70 8.62
C ASP A 310 -14.21 -22.60 9.39
N ARG A 311 -14.56 -23.63 10.19
CA ARG A 311 -15.77 -23.62 11.04
C ARG A 311 -15.72 -22.47 12.04
N ILE A 312 -14.59 -22.27 12.73
CA ILE A 312 -14.42 -21.19 13.70
C ILE A 312 -14.50 -19.82 13.01
N ALA A 313 -13.85 -19.67 11.86
CA ALA A 313 -13.87 -18.45 11.06
C ALA A 313 -15.29 -18.09 10.57
N ASP A 314 -16.06 -19.08 10.10
CA ASP A 314 -17.46 -18.91 9.68
C ASP A 314 -18.37 -18.58 10.89
N GLU A 315 -18.26 -19.32 12.00
CA GLU A 315 -19.05 -19.08 13.20
C GLU A 315 -18.77 -17.72 13.83
N SER A 316 -17.50 -17.29 13.85
CA SER A 316 -17.10 -15.98 14.36
C SER A 316 -17.82 -14.85 13.63
N ARG A 317 -17.79 -14.89 12.29
CA ARG A 317 -18.49 -13.90 11.44
C ARG A 317 -19.99 -13.97 11.61
N ALA A 318 -20.57 -15.16 11.61
CA ALA A 318 -22.03 -15.33 11.77
C ALA A 318 -22.51 -14.79 13.13
N ARG A 319 -21.79 -15.10 14.21
CA ARG A 319 -22.10 -14.63 15.56
C ARG A 319 -21.89 -13.12 15.70
N LEU A 320 -20.84 -12.56 15.09
CA LEU A 320 -20.59 -11.13 15.07
C LEU A 320 -21.71 -10.37 14.32
N THR A 321 -22.08 -10.83 13.12
CA THR A 321 -23.19 -10.28 12.33
C THR A 321 -24.50 -10.34 13.09
N LYS A 322 -24.76 -11.45 13.79
CA LYS A 322 -25.92 -11.58 14.68
C LYS A 322 -25.88 -10.59 15.85
N LEU A 323 -24.72 -10.42 16.49
CA LEU A 323 -24.52 -9.49 17.59
C LEU A 323 -24.75 -8.03 17.15
N ILE A 324 -24.21 -7.64 16.00
CA ILE A 324 -24.45 -6.31 15.39
C ILE A 324 -25.95 -6.12 15.16
N GLY A 325 -26.62 -7.08 14.50
CA GLY A 325 -28.06 -7.01 14.26
C GLY A 325 -28.89 -6.87 15.55
N GLN A 326 -28.59 -7.67 16.57
CA GLN A 326 -29.25 -7.59 17.88
C GLN A 326 -29.05 -6.24 18.56
N ALA A 327 -27.84 -5.68 18.48
CA ALA A 327 -27.54 -4.37 19.04
C ALA A 327 -28.27 -3.24 18.30
N LEU A 328 -28.34 -3.30 16.97
CA LEU A 328 -29.05 -2.32 16.16
C LEU A 328 -30.57 -2.35 16.44
N VAL A 329 -31.17 -3.53 16.57
CA VAL A 329 -32.59 -3.68 16.97
C VAL A 329 -32.84 -3.12 18.37
N ALA A 330 -31.89 -3.31 19.30
CA ALA A 330 -31.99 -2.82 20.67
C ALA A 330 -31.87 -1.28 20.79
N ASP A 331 -31.33 -0.61 19.76
CA ASP A 331 -31.13 0.83 19.74
C ASP A 331 -32.35 1.57 19.15
N THR A 332 -33.29 1.92 20.03
CA THR A 332 -34.55 2.58 19.66
C THR A 332 -34.42 4.06 19.30
N SER A 333 -33.20 4.63 19.37
CA SER A 333 -32.95 6.03 19.03
C SER A 333 -33.18 6.30 17.54
N SER A 334 -33.40 7.56 17.16
CA SER A 334 -33.51 7.95 15.74
C SER A 334 -32.25 7.55 14.95
N SER A 335 -31.07 7.77 15.53
CA SER A 335 -29.79 7.35 14.95
C SER A 335 -29.65 5.83 14.84
N GLY A 336 -30.18 5.08 15.82
CA GLY A 336 -30.19 3.62 15.84
C GLY A 336 -31.05 3.04 14.73
N ARG A 337 -32.25 3.61 14.50
CA ARG A 337 -33.12 3.21 13.38
C ARG A 337 -32.48 3.44 12.02
N GLN A 338 -31.79 4.57 11.83
CA GLN A 338 -31.09 4.83 10.57
C GLN A 338 -29.93 3.85 10.34
N ARG A 339 -29.17 3.50 11.39
CA ARG A 339 -28.15 2.44 11.31
C ARG A 339 -28.77 1.09 11.00
N TYR A 340 -29.90 0.75 11.63
CA TYR A 340 -30.61 -0.48 11.35
C TYR A 340 -31.11 -0.54 9.89
N GLU A 341 -31.67 0.55 9.36
CA GLU A 341 -32.03 0.63 7.94
C GLU A 341 -30.82 0.49 7.01
N HIS A 342 -29.70 1.13 7.35
CA HIS A 342 -28.45 1.02 6.60
C HIS A 342 -27.90 -0.42 6.61
N TRP A 343 -27.97 -1.09 7.75
CA TRP A 343 -27.68 -2.51 7.91
C TRP A 343 -28.61 -3.35 7.04
N GLU A 344 -29.93 -3.23 7.18
CA GLU A 344 -30.91 -4.03 6.42
C GLU A 344 -30.74 -3.90 4.91
N ARG A 345 -30.47 -2.69 4.41
CA ARG A 345 -30.22 -2.43 2.98
C ARG A 345 -28.84 -2.88 2.49
N ASN A 346 -28.03 -3.50 3.35
CA ASN A 346 -26.63 -3.87 3.07
C ASN A 346 -25.83 -2.70 2.46
N SER A 347 -26.06 -1.49 2.97
CA SER A 347 -25.57 -0.25 2.36
C SER A 347 -24.16 0.13 2.82
N GLY A 348 -23.34 -0.81 3.27
CA GLY A 348 -21.98 -0.56 3.75
C GLY A 348 -20.97 -0.10 2.68
N GLY A 349 -21.45 0.29 1.49
CA GLY A 349 -20.63 0.74 0.39
C GLY A 349 -19.72 -0.34 -0.16
N THR A 350 -18.63 0.09 -0.80
CA THR A 350 -17.60 -0.79 -1.31
C THR A 350 -16.45 -0.92 -0.30
N VAL A 351 -15.75 -2.06 -0.35
CA VAL A 351 -14.52 -2.25 0.43
C VAL A 351 -13.30 -1.75 -0.35
N SER A 352 -12.35 -1.15 0.37
CA SER A 352 -11.00 -0.86 -0.11
C SER A 352 -10.05 -2.01 0.24
N ALA A 353 -8.80 -1.99 -0.25
CA ALA A 353 -7.81 -3.01 0.09
C ALA A 353 -7.50 -3.02 1.60
N SER A 354 -7.28 -1.85 2.21
CA SER A 354 -6.98 -1.74 3.64
C SER A 354 -8.12 -2.20 4.56
N ASP A 355 -9.35 -2.31 4.04
CA ASP A 355 -10.52 -2.78 4.79
C ASP A 355 -10.57 -4.30 4.95
N VAL A 356 -9.92 -5.04 4.05
CA VAL A 356 -10.12 -6.51 3.90
C VAL A 356 -8.84 -7.31 3.96
N LEU A 357 -7.68 -6.66 3.87
CA LEU A 357 -6.38 -7.31 4.01
C LEU A 357 -6.09 -7.60 5.48
N TYR A 358 -5.63 -8.83 5.73
CA TYR A 358 -5.07 -9.26 7.00
C TYR A 358 -3.75 -8.54 7.27
N LYS A 359 -3.44 -8.32 8.55
CA LYS A 359 -2.26 -7.56 8.98
C LYS A 359 -1.00 -8.42 9.05
N GLY A 360 -1.14 -9.74 9.09
CA GLY A 360 -0.02 -10.67 9.26
C GLY A 360 0.51 -10.74 10.69
N THR A 361 -0.26 -10.26 11.67
CA THR A 361 0.15 -10.25 13.08
C THR A 361 -1.02 -10.62 13.98
N TYR A 362 -0.77 -11.43 15.01
CA TYR A 362 -1.80 -11.82 15.97
C TYR A 362 -1.23 -12.03 17.37
N LEU A 363 -2.11 -11.94 18.37
CA LEU A 363 -1.77 -12.21 19.77
C LEU A 363 -2.29 -13.59 20.17
N SER A 364 -1.42 -14.41 20.76
CA SER A 364 -1.78 -15.69 21.35
C SER A 364 -1.00 -15.89 22.64
N SER A 365 -1.68 -16.32 23.71
CA SER A 365 -1.09 -16.53 25.04
C SER A 365 -0.31 -15.35 25.64
N GLY A 366 -0.56 -14.13 25.15
CA GLY A 366 0.15 -12.91 25.58
C GLY A 366 1.34 -12.52 24.71
N ASP A 367 1.73 -13.38 23.76
CA ASP A 367 2.83 -13.14 22.84
C ASP A 367 2.34 -12.69 21.47
N LEU A 368 3.12 -11.82 20.82
CA LEU A 368 2.89 -11.34 19.46
C LEU A 368 3.54 -12.31 18.47
N HIS A 369 2.75 -12.83 17.56
CA HIS A 369 3.18 -13.72 16.49
C HIS A 369 2.98 -13.05 15.13
N GLU A 370 3.89 -13.36 14.20
CA GLU A 370 3.82 -12.94 12.80
C GLU A 370 3.42 -14.14 11.93
N HIS A 371 2.66 -13.87 10.88
CA HIS A 371 2.35 -14.83 9.83
C HIS A 371 2.19 -14.12 8.49
N ASN A 372 2.29 -14.87 7.40
CA ASN A 372 2.10 -14.36 6.06
C ASN A 372 0.72 -14.76 5.52
N PRO A 373 -0.28 -13.85 5.53
CA PRO A 373 -1.63 -14.15 5.05
C PRO A 373 -1.66 -14.42 3.54
N ALA A 374 -0.65 -13.98 2.78
CA ALA A 374 -0.54 -14.22 1.35
C ALA A 374 -0.05 -15.65 1.03
N SER A 375 0.61 -16.35 1.96
CA SER A 375 1.13 -17.72 1.76
C SER A 375 0.31 -18.82 2.45
N THR A 376 -0.87 -18.49 2.96
CA THR A 376 -1.79 -19.49 3.54
C THR A 376 -2.38 -20.41 2.45
N ILE A 377 -2.59 -21.67 2.82
CA ILE A 377 -3.34 -22.70 2.07
C ILE A 377 -4.77 -22.22 1.86
N ARG A 378 -5.38 -21.64 2.89
CA ARG A 378 -6.70 -21.01 2.78
C ARG A 378 -6.60 -19.73 1.95
N LEU A 379 -7.62 -19.49 1.13
CA LEU A 379 -7.57 -18.36 0.20
C LEU A 379 -8.04 -17.08 0.91
N THR A 380 -7.17 -16.08 0.96
CA THR A 380 -7.38 -14.79 1.66
C THR A 380 -7.42 -13.62 0.70
N ALA A 381 -7.87 -12.45 1.17
CA ALA A 381 -7.79 -11.19 0.45
C ALA A 381 -6.36 -10.80 0.04
N ASN A 382 -5.36 -11.27 0.79
CA ASN A 382 -3.93 -11.02 0.56
C ASN A 382 -3.33 -11.95 -0.50
N SER A 383 -4.11 -12.88 -1.07
CA SER A 383 -3.58 -13.88 -1.99
C SER A 383 -3.39 -13.33 -3.41
N ALA A 384 -2.37 -13.82 -4.11
CA ALA A 384 -2.11 -13.42 -5.50
C ALA A 384 -3.33 -13.59 -6.41
N GLY A 385 -3.62 -12.55 -7.20
CA GLY A 385 -4.76 -12.54 -8.13
C GLY A 385 -6.14 -12.35 -7.48
N VAL A 386 -6.21 -12.16 -6.16
CA VAL A 386 -7.43 -11.78 -5.47
C VAL A 386 -7.53 -10.25 -5.44
N ARG A 387 -8.61 -9.71 -6.01
CA ARG A 387 -8.91 -8.27 -5.99
C ARG A 387 -10.33 -8.06 -5.47
N LEU A 388 -10.43 -7.57 -4.24
CA LEU A 388 -11.71 -7.30 -3.56
C LEU A 388 -12.09 -5.82 -3.57
N THR A 389 -11.17 -4.92 -3.90
CA THR A 389 -11.42 -3.47 -3.98
C THR A 389 -12.62 -3.18 -4.89
N GLY A 390 -13.55 -2.37 -4.41
CA GLY A 390 -14.77 -2.01 -5.15
C GLY A 390 -15.91 -3.04 -5.05
N LYS A 391 -15.70 -4.20 -4.39
CA LYS A 391 -16.79 -5.13 -4.07
C LYS A 391 -17.67 -4.56 -2.97
N ALA A 392 -18.96 -4.90 -3.00
CA ALA A 392 -19.88 -4.53 -1.93
C ALA A 392 -19.45 -5.16 -0.60
N ALA A 393 -19.60 -4.42 0.51
CA ALA A 393 -19.31 -4.93 1.84
C ALA A 393 -20.31 -6.02 2.25
N GLU A 394 -19.91 -7.28 2.11
CA GLU A 394 -20.75 -8.45 2.43
C GLU A 394 -20.85 -8.68 3.94
N LYS A 395 -22.04 -8.92 4.48
CA LYS A 395 -22.21 -9.23 5.93
C LYS A 395 -21.65 -10.59 6.33
N SER A 396 -21.38 -11.46 5.35
CA SER A 396 -20.88 -12.82 5.57
C SER A 396 -19.40 -12.85 5.91
N GLY A 397 -18.62 -11.80 5.63
CA GLY A 397 -17.15 -11.84 5.73
C GLY A 397 -16.47 -12.69 4.66
N ARG A 398 -17.23 -13.20 3.68
CA ARG A 398 -16.76 -14.03 2.57
C ARG A 398 -17.03 -13.33 1.26
N PHE A 399 -16.00 -13.27 0.43
CA PHE A 399 -16.08 -12.70 -0.91
C PHE A 399 -15.93 -13.79 -1.96
N GLN A 400 -16.38 -13.51 -3.18
CA GLN A 400 -16.14 -14.37 -4.33
C GLN A 400 -15.11 -13.72 -5.24
N ALA A 401 -14.00 -14.43 -5.48
CA ALA A 401 -13.03 -14.10 -6.52
C ALA A 401 -12.74 -15.37 -7.31
N ASN A 402 -12.66 -15.29 -8.64
CA ASN A 402 -12.29 -16.44 -9.50
C ASN A 402 -13.11 -17.73 -9.25
N ASN A 403 -14.42 -17.58 -8.96
CA ASN A 403 -15.35 -18.68 -8.61
C ASN A 403 -14.97 -19.50 -7.36
N VAL A 404 -14.13 -18.94 -6.50
CA VAL A 404 -13.78 -19.47 -5.19
C VAL A 404 -14.10 -18.47 -4.09
N SER A 405 -14.50 -19.00 -2.93
CA SER A 405 -14.70 -18.20 -1.74
C SER A 405 -13.35 -17.75 -1.21
N VAL A 406 -13.28 -16.48 -0.84
CA VAL A 406 -12.11 -15.80 -0.28
C VAL A 406 -12.45 -15.28 1.11
N TRP A 407 -11.55 -15.53 2.05
CA TRP A 407 -11.61 -14.94 3.37
C TRP A 407 -11.12 -13.48 3.35
N ALA A 408 -11.93 -12.59 3.90
CA ALA A 408 -11.55 -11.20 4.12
C ALA A 408 -11.50 -10.89 5.61
N TYR A 409 -10.59 -10.00 5.97
CA TYR A 409 -10.48 -9.47 7.31
C TYR A 409 -11.79 -8.72 7.68
N PRO A 410 -12.51 -9.09 8.75
CA PRO A 410 -13.88 -8.63 8.97
C PRO A 410 -13.99 -7.24 9.62
N THR A 411 -12.90 -6.49 9.73
CA THR A 411 -12.89 -5.16 10.38
C THR A 411 -13.82 -4.18 9.73
N TYR A 412 -14.01 -4.26 8.41
CA TYR A 412 -14.95 -3.41 7.67
C TYR A 412 -16.39 -3.47 8.19
N LEU A 413 -16.79 -4.50 8.95
CA LEU A 413 -18.11 -4.58 9.57
C LEU A 413 -18.33 -3.48 10.62
N ASP A 414 -17.26 -2.85 11.12
CA ASP A 414 -17.35 -1.73 12.05
C ASP A 414 -18.13 -0.53 11.48
N ARG A 415 -18.12 -0.34 10.16
CA ARG A 415 -18.88 0.70 9.45
C ARG A 415 -20.38 0.63 9.73
N TYR A 416 -20.91 -0.55 10.02
CA TYR A 416 -22.32 -0.74 10.36
C TYR A 416 -22.62 -0.35 11.82
N VAL A 417 -21.62 -0.35 12.69
CA VAL A 417 -21.73 0.04 14.10
C VAL A 417 -21.52 1.55 14.27
N ASP A 418 -20.51 2.09 13.58
CA ASP A 418 -20.07 3.48 13.71
C ASP A 418 -20.80 4.45 12.77
N TYR A 419 -21.69 3.97 11.89
CA TYR A 419 -22.44 4.83 10.96
C TYR A 419 -23.17 5.97 11.69
N GLY A 420 -22.80 7.19 11.31
CA GLY A 420 -23.49 8.43 11.62
C GLY A 420 -24.04 9.04 10.31
N PRO A 421 -25.32 9.44 10.25
CA PRO A 421 -25.83 10.16 9.09
C PRO A 421 -25.00 11.43 8.90
N SER A 422 -24.48 11.66 7.70
CA SER A 422 -23.89 12.94 7.34
C SER A 422 -24.95 14.02 7.48
N SER A 423 -24.71 14.99 8.38
CA SER A 423 -25.45 16.24 8.36
C SER A 423 -25.11 16.95 7.05
N SER A 424 -26.09 17.06 6.15
CA SER A 424 -25.98 17.86 4.93
C SER A 424 -25.73 19.34 5.27
N SER A 425 -24.72 19.95 4.64
CA SER A 425 -24.74 21.27 3.97
C SER A 425 -23.41 21.99 4.13
N THR A 426 -22.68 22.19 3.03
CA THR A 426 -22.26 23.54 2.61
C THR A 426 -21.96 23.52 1.13
N SER A 427 -22.77 24.29 0.40
CA SER A 427 -22.56 24.78 -0.95
C SER A 427 -21.16 25.37 -1.13
N SER A 428 -20.44 24.93 -2.15
CA SER A 428 -19.28 25.65 -2.68
C SER A 428 -19.69 26.27 -4.00
N ALA A 429 -19.74 27.59 -4.01
CA ALA A 429 -20.08 28.41 -5.16
C ALA A 429 -18.98 28.34 -6.23
N ASP A 430 -19.41 28.29 -7.48
CA ASP A 430 -18.58 28.57 -8.65
C ASP A 430 -18.10 30.03 -8.62
N TYR A 431 -16.77 30.20 -8.70
CA TYR A 431 -16.15 31.45 -9.12
C TYR A 431 -15.11 31.13 -10.20
N GLY A 432 -15.37 31.55 -11.43
CA GLY A 432 -14.38 31.53 -12.52
C GLY A 432 -13.67 32.88 -12.67
N SER A 433 -12.34 32.86 -12.86
CA SER A 433 -11.67 33.35 -14.08
C SER A 433 -10.14 33.49 -13.94
N SER A 434 -9.45 32.93 -14.94
CA SER A 434 -8.15 33.29 -15.56
C SER A 434 -6.85 33.37 -14.74
N SER A 435 -6.16 32.23 -14.70
CA SER A 435 -4.78 32.07 -15.21
C SER A 435 -4.71 30.69 -15.88
N ASP A 436 -3.77 30.42 -16.79
CA ASP A 436 -3.69 29.18 -17.61
C ASP A 436 -3.40 27.90 -16.79
N GLY A 437 -4.30 27.54 -15.88
CA GLY A 437 -4.54 26.24 -15.25
C GLY A 437 -3.38 25.59 -14.49
N PHE A 438 -2.21 26.22 -14.41
CA PHE A 438 -1.02 25.61 -13.85
C PHE A 438 -0.89 25.95 -12.36
N SER A 439 -0.99 24.92 -11.51
CA SER A 439 -1.02 25.01 -10.04
C SER A 439 0.16 24.28 -9.39
N GLY A 440 1.32 24.22 -10.06
CA GLY A 440 2.51 23.56 -9.52
C GLY A 440 3.13 24.31 -8.34
N SER A 441 3.59 23.57 -7.34
CA SER A 441 4.29 24.10 -6.16
C SER A 441 5.60 24.81 -6.52
N GLY A 442 5.78 26.06 -6.10
CA GLY A 442 7.00 26.82 -6.31
C GLY A 442 6.81 28.32 -6.14
N SER A 443 7.92 29.05 -6.01
CA SER A 443 7.91 30.50 -5.86
C SER A 443 9.14 31.11 -6.50
N SER A 444 9.06 32.38 -6.87
CA SER A 444 10.22 33.19 -7.24
C SER A 444 10.35 34.43 -6.36
N SER A 445 11.59 34.84 -6.08
CA SER A 445 11.90 36.06 -5.36
C SER A 445 13.03 36.84 -6.04
N SER A 446 13.05 38.15 -5.78
CA SER A 446 14.12 39.03 -6.27
C SER A 446 15.36 38.94 -5.39
N PHE A 447 16.52 39.24 -5.97
CA PHE A 447 17.78 39.36 -5.23
C PHE A 447 18.54 40.66 -5.50
#